data_AF-A0A1Y1LSK3-F1
#
_entry.id   AF-A0A1Y1LSK3-F1
#
_cell.length_a   1.000
_cell.length_b   1.000
_cell.length_c   1.000
_cell.angle_alpha   90.00
_cell.angle_beta   90.00
_cell.angle_gamma   90.00
#
_symmetry.space_group_name_H-M   'P 1'
#
loop_
_entity.id
_entity.type
_entity.pdbx_description
1 polymer ?
#
loop_
_entity_poly.entity_id
_entity_poly.type
_entity_poly.pdbx_seq_one_letter_code
_entity_poly.pdbx_strand_id
1 'polypeptide(L)'
;YDSIFILREIMKNPSAWNPQIIATGTKITSLACNNNVRFIDSLNFLPVPLSALPKTFNFEGSKGYFPHFFNTIANQDYVGALPAIDFYGANEMSAKNRKEFMQWYDAEIARDVIFDFKREIVTYCTQDVNILRRACIAF
;
A
#
# COMPACT_ATOMS: atom_id res chain seq x y z
N TYR A 1 9.61 1.47 6.68
CA TYR A 1 8.90 0.31 7.26
C TYR A 1 9.47 -0.96 6.65
N ASP A 2 9.34 -1.15 5.34
CA ASP A 2 9.71 -2.41 4.66
C ASP A 2 11.19 -2.77 4.69
N SER A 3 12.07 -1.74 4.66
CA SER A 3 13.52 -1.92 4.62
C SER A 3 14.07 -2.80 5.75
N ILE A 4 13.41 -2.85 6.92
CA ILE A 4 13.87 -3.68 8.04
C ILE A 4 13.62 -5.17 7.78
N PHE A 5 12.51 -5.51 7.11
CA PHE A 5 12.20 -6.89 6.75
C PHE A 5 13.12 -7.38 5.64
N ILE A 6 13.38 -6.52 4.65
CA ILE A 6 14.33 -6.80 3.57
C ILE A 6 15.73 -7.00 4.14
N LEU A 7 16.18 -6.09 5.01
CA LEU A 7 17.48 -6.22 5.68
C LEU A 7 17.55 -7.51 6.51
N ARG A 8 16.51 -7.83 7.28
CA ARG A 8 16.46 -9.08 8.06
C ARG A 8 16.64 -10.32 7.18
N GLU A 9 16.04 -10.34 5.98
CA GLU A 9 16.20 -11.46 5.04
C GLU A 9 17.64 -11.53 4.50
N ILE A 10 18.19 -10.39 4.08
CA ILE A 10 19.58 -10.28 3.58
C ILE A 10 20.58 -10.74 4.64
N MET A 11 20.35 -10.39 5.90
CA MET A 11 21.23 -10.75 7.01
C MET A 11 21.27 -12.26 7.32
N LYS A 12 20.39 -13.08 6.72
CA LYS A 12 20.53 -14.55 6.78
C LYS A 12 21.74 -15.07 6.00
N ASN A 13 22.18 -14.36 4.96
CA ASN A 13 23.37 -14.69 4.18
C ASN A 13 24.10 -13.41 3.70
N PRO A 14 24.71 -12.65 4.62
CA PRO A 14 25.20 -11.30 4.33
C PRO A 14 26.36 -11.30 3.31
N SER A 15 27.16 -12.37 3.22
CA SER A 15 28.25 -12.48 2.24
C SER A 15 27.73 -12.61 0.81
N ALA A 16 26.59 -13.28 0.60
CA ALA A 16 25.98 -13.40 -0.73
C ALA A 16 25.44 -12.04 -1.24
N TRP A 17 24.94 -11.20 -0.33
CA TRP A 17 24.25 -9.96 -0.67
C TRP A 17 25.10 -8.70 -0.53
N ASN A 18 26.14 -8.73 0.31
CA ASN A 18 27.04 -7.61 0.63
C ASN A 18 26.29 -6.27 0.81
N PRO A 19 25.39 -6.16 1.81
CA PRO A 19 24.51 -5.01 1.94
C PRO A 19 25.27 -3.73 2.28
N GLN A 20 24.90 -2.64 1.61
CA GLN A 20 25.32 -1.28 1.92
C GLN A 20 24.10 -0.47 2.36
N ILE A 21 24.14 0.05 3.59
CA ILE A 21 23.00 0.70 4.24
C ILE A 21 23.29 2.19 4.39
N ILE A 22 22.35 3.02 3.96
CA ILE A 22 22.30 4.46 4.28
C ILE A 22 21.08 4.69 5.16
N ALA A 23 21.26 5.36 6.28
CA ALA A 23 20.21 5.65 7.24
C ALA A 23 20.27 7.09 7.74
N THR A 24 19.11 7.63 8.11
CA THR A 24 18.95 8.90 8.82
C THR A 24 18.30 8.61 10.17
N GLY A 25 19.09 8.69 11.25
CA GLY A 25 18.66 8.18 12.54
C GLY A 25 18.37 6.67 12.46
N THR A 26 17.16 6.26 12.86
CA THR A 26 16.72 4.85 12.80
C THR A 26 16.08 4.46 11.46
N LYS A 27 15.93 5.41 10.53
CA LYS A 27 15.27 5.19 9.24
C LYS A 27 16.28 4.79 8.17
N ILE A 28 16.20 3.58 7.64
CA ILE A 28 16.95 3.14 6.46
C ILE A 28 16.37 3.86 5.23
N THR A 29 17.16 4.72 4.59
CA THR A 29 16.76 5.51 3.42
C THR A 29 17.17 4.85 2.10
N SER A 30 18.26 4.08 2.11
CA SER A 30 18.70 3.27 0.98
C SER A 30 19.37 1.99 1.47
N LEU A 31 19.12 0.89 0.76
CA LEU A 31 19.75 -0.41 0.95
C LEU A 31 20.19 -0.93 -0.42
N ALA A 32 21.49 -0.93 -0.68
CA ALA A 32 22.08 -1.51 -1.89
C ALA A 32 22.65 -2.91 -1.60
N CYS A 33 22.58 -3.79 -2.58
CA CYS A 33 23.07 -5.16 -2.50
C CYS A 33 23.85 -5.50 -3.78
N ASN A 34 24.50 -6.66 -3.79
CA ASN A 34 25.06 -7.28 -4.99
C ASN A 34 24.01 -7.38 -6.12
N ASN A 35 24.49 -7.63 -7.35
CA ASN A 35 23.66 -7.72 -8.56
C ASN A 35 22.92 -6.42 -8.92
N ASN A 36 23.46 -5.26 -8.53
CA ASN A 36 22.92 -3.93 -8.85
C ASN A 36 21.49 -3.70 -8.35
N VAL A 37 21.09 -4.36 -7.27
CA VAL A 37 19.78 -4.15 -6.64
C VAL A 37 19.89 -3.05 -5.58
N ARG A 38 18.99 -2.07 -5.65
CA ARG A 38 18.87 -1.01 -4.64
C ARG A 38 17.42 -0.81 -4.25
N PHE A 39 17.17 -0.82 -2.95
CA PHE A 39 15.91 -0.41 -2.35
C PHE A 39 16.05 1.03 -1.87
N ILE A 40 15.18 1.91 -2.33
CA ILE A 40 15.17 3.33 -1.98
C ILE A 40 13.81 3.67 -1.41
N ASP A 41 13.78 4.39 -0.29
CA ASP A 41 12.53 4.87 0.28
C ASP A 41 12.00 6.10 -0.50
N SER A 42 10.93 5.87 -1.26
CA SER A 42 10.23 6.90 -2.05
C SER A 42 9.74 8.08 -1.21
N LEU A 43 9.44 7.91 0.09
CA LEU A 43 8.97 8.99 0.96
C LEU A 43 10.03 10.09 1.17
N ASN A 44 11.31 9.82 0.90
CA ASN A 44 12.35 10.85 0.95
C ASN A 44 12.24 11.85 -0.21
N PHE A 45 11.57 11.47 -1.30
CA PHE A 45 11.39 12.29 -2.50
C PHE A 45 9.92 12.75 -2.67
N LEU A 46 8.98 11.90 -2.25
CA LEU A 46 7.54 12.10 -2.35
C LEU A 46 6.92 12.15 -0.94
N PRO A 47 7.09 13.25 -0.18
CA PRO A 47 6.66 13.33 1.23
C PRO A 47 5.15 13.61 1.38
N VAL A 48 4.31 12.94 0.59
CA VAL A 48 2.85 13.05 0.64
C VAL A 48 2.20 11.66 0.64
N PRO A 49 0.98 11.52 1.16
CA PRO A 49 0.27 10.24 1.14
C PRO A 49 0.06 9.71 -0.28
N LEU A 50 0.08 8.38 -0.44
CA LEU A 50 -0.13 7.71 -1.73
C LEU A 50 -1.42 8.16 -2.42
N SER A 51 -2.50 8.36 -1.65
CA SER A 51 -3.81 8.83 -2.16
C SER A 51 -3.78 10.25 -2.71
N ALA A 52 -2.79 11.08 -2.32
CA ALA A 52 -2.64 12.44 -2.80
C ALA A 52 -1.79 12.52 -4.08
N LEU A 53 -0.97 11.52 -4.40
CA LEU A 53 -0.04 11.55 -5.53
C LEU A 53 -0.72 11.81 -6.89
N PRO A 54 -1.85 11.17 -7.24
CA PRO A 54 -2.51 11.44 -8.52
C PRO A 54 -2.86 12.91 -8.70
N LYS A 55 -3.36 13.56 -7.64
CA LYS A 55 -3.67 14.99 -7.65
C LYS A 55 -2.40 15.84 -7.69
N THR A 56 -1.38 15.50 -6.89
CA THR A 56 -0.12 16.24 -6.82
C THR A 56 0.61 16.28 -8.16
N PHE A 57 0.61 15.17 -8.89
CA PHE A 57 1.31 15.04 -10.18
C PHE A 57 0.37 15.12 -11.39
N ASN A 58 -0.89 15.53 -11.18
CA ASN A 58 -1.90 15.74 -12.21
C ASN A 58 -2.07 14.55 -13.18
N PHE A 59 -2.19 13.34 -12.65
CA PHE A 59 -2.47 12.13 -13.43
C PHE A 59 -3.74 11.41 -12.93
N GLU A 60 -4.40 10.69 -13.83
CA GLU A 60 -5.60 9.94 -13.50
C GLU A 60 -5.31 8.79 -12.53
N GLY A 61 -6.05 8.72 -11.43
CA GLY A 61 -5.98 7.63 -10.48
C GLY A 61 -6.57 8.04 -9.15
N SER A 62 -7.11 7.06 -8.44
CA SER A 62 -7.52 7.20 -7.05
C SER A 62 -7.01 6.00 -6.29
N LYS A 63 -6.71 6.18 -5.00
CA LYS A 63 -6.48 5.05 -4.12
C LYS A 63 -7.84 4.42 -3.79
N GLY A 64 -7.99 3.12 -4.03
CA GLY A 64 -9.20 2.38 -3.65
C GLY A 64 -9.32 2.19 -2.14
N TYR A 65 -10.43 1.61 -1.69
CA TYR A 65 -10.65 1.24 -0.30
C TYR A 65 -10.47 -0.27 -0.12
N PHE A 66 -9.73 -0.67 0.91
CA PHE A 66 -9.49 -2.08 1.24
C PHE A 66 -9.81 -2.34 2.72
N PRO A 67 -10.44 -3.47 3.07
CA PRO A 67 -10.79 -3.79 4.45
C PRO A 67 -9.57 -4.36 5.20
N HIS A 68 -8.68 -3.48 5.65
CA HIS A 68 -7.39 -3.84 6.25
C HIS A 68 -7.54 -4.80 7.45
N PHE A 69 -8.55 -4.61 8.29
CA PHE A 69 -8.78 -5.49 9.44
C PHE A 69 -9.45 -6.82 9.06
N PHE A 70 -9.96 -6.94 7.84
CA PHE A 70 -10.51 -8.20 7.31
C PHE A 70 -9.41 -9.11 6.76
N ASN A 71 -8.20 -8.58 6.53
CA ASN A 71 -7.04 -9.35 6.07
C ASN A 71 -6.50 -10.26 7.18
N THR A 72 -7.15 -11.40 7.36
CA THR A 72 -6.77 -12.45 8.30
C THR A 72 -6.60 -13.77 7.57
N ILE A 73 -5.92 -14.73 8.19
CA ILE A 73 -5.75 -16.08 7.62
C ILE A 73 -7.12 -16.74 7.36
N ALA A 74 -8.07 -16.55 8.27
CA ALA A 74 -9.42 -17.12 8.16
C ALA A 74 -10.22 -16.59 6.96
N ASN A 75 -9.92 -15.37 6.51
CA ASN A 75 -10.67 -14.71 5.44
C ASN A 75 -9.98 -14.76 4.06
N GLN A 76 -8.83 -15.43 3.93
CA GLN A 76 -8.07 -15.45 2.67
C GLN A 76 -8.83 -16.07 1.50
N ASP A 77 -9.76 -16.98 1.78
CA ASP A 77 -10.62 -17.65 0.79
C ASP A 77 -12.05 -17.09 0.77
N TYR A 78 -12.29 -15.95 1.43
CA TYR A 78 -13.62 -15.37 1.52
C TYR A 78 -14.12 -14.88 0.15
N VAL A 79 -15.32 -15.33 -0.21
CA VAL A 79 -16.10 -14.82 -1.35
C VAL A 79 -17.52 -14.61 -0.87
N GLY A 80 -18.01 -13.37 -0.89
CA GLY A 80 -19.34 -13.06 -0.35
C GLY A 80 -19.66 -11.58 -0.38
N ALA A 81 -20.50 -11.14 0.55
CA ALA A 81 -20.87 -9.74 0.68
C ALA A 81 -19.67 -8.84 1.02
N LEU A 82 -19.78 -7.56 0.73
CA LEU A 82 -18.77 -6.58 1.10
C LEU A 82 -18.56 -6.58 2.64
N PRO A 83 -17.30 -6.60 3.14
CA PRO A 83 -17.03 -6.57 4.58
C PRO A 83 -17.64 -5.34 5.25
N ALA A 84 -17.98 -5.44 6.53
CA ALA A 84 -18.52 -4.30 7.28
C ALA A 84 -17.56 -3.10 7.32
N ILE A 85 -18.11 -1.89 7.40
CA ILE A 85 -17.36 -0.62 7.41
C ILE A 85 -16.25 -0.55 8.47
N ASP A 86 -16.42 -1.24 9.60
CA ASP A 86 -15.41 -1.27 10.67
C ASP A 86 -14.12 -1.93 10.20
N PHE A 87 -14.19 -2.91 9.29
CA PHE A 87 -13.00 -3.57 8.75
C PHE A 87 -12.13 -2.66 7.87
N TYR A 88 -12.68 -1.53 7.41
CA TYR A 88 -11.96 -0.53 6.63
C TYR A 88 -11.32 0.55 7.52
N GLY A 89 -11.54 0.53 8.83
CA GLY A 89 -11.10 1.58 9.74
C GLY A 89 -11.85 2.89 9.56
N ALA A 90 -13.14 2.83 9.19
CA ALA A 90 -13.99 4.01 8.98
C ALA A 90 -14.02 4.97 10.19
N ASN A 91 -13.79 4.45 11.41
CA ASN A 91 -13.72 5.23 12.64
C ASN A 91 -12.41 6.03 12.81
N GLU A 92 -11.35 5.64 12.12
CA GLU A 92 -10.04 6.32 12.16
C GLU A 92 -9.88 7.33 11.01
N MET A 93 -10.80 7.33 10.05
CA MET A 93 -10.80 8.26 8.93
C MET A 93 -11.14 9.69 9.39
N SER A 94 -10.52 10.68 8.74
CA SER A 94 -10.94 12.08 8.88
C SER A 94 -12.40 12.25 8.42
N ALA A 95 -13.10 13.25 8.93
CA ALA A 95 -14.51 13.49 8.57
C ALA A 95 -14.74 13.58 7.05
N LYS A 96 -13.79 14.20 6.32
CA LYS A 96 -13.82 14.28 4.87
C LYS A 96 -13.67 12.89 4.22
N ASN A 97 -12.63 12.14 4.58
CA ASN A 97 -12.36 10.83 3.99
C ASN A 97 -13.47 9.82 4.33
N ARG A 98 -14.02 9.89 5.54
CA ARG A 98 -15.14 9.06 5.97
C ARG A 98 -16.39 9.32 5.12
N LYS A 99 -16.68 10.58 4.80
CA LYS A 99 -17.81 10.92 3.91
C LYS A 99 -17.65 10.32 2.52
N GLU A 100 -16.47 10.47 1.92
CA GLU A 100 -16.15 9.90 0.60
C GLU A 100 -16.21 8.36 0.63
N PHE A 101 -15.70 7.75 1.70
CA PHE A 101 -15.77 6.30 1.92
C PHE A 101 -17.20 5.78 2.03
N MET A 102 -18.07 6.43 2.82
CA MET A 102 -19.46 5.99 2.96
C MET A 102 -20.22 6.08 1.64
N GLN A 103 -19.98 7.13 0.84
CA GLN A 103 -20.58 7.26 -0.50
C GLN A 103 -20.16 6.12 -1.43
N TRP A 104 -18.88 5.75 -1.41
CA TRP A 104 -18.38 4.59 -2.15
C TRP A 104 -19.02 3.29 -1.63
N TYR A 105 -19.01 3.08 -0.30
CA TYR A 105 -19.52 1.87 0.33
C TYR A 105 -21.00 1.62 0.04
N ASP A 106 -21.84 2.65 0.21
CA ASP A 106 -23.27 2.57 -0.08
C ASP A 106 -23.54 2.25 -1.56
N ALA A 107 -22.69 2.76 -2.46
CA ALA A 107 -22.78 2.46 -3.89
C ALA A 107 -22.32 1.03 -4.25
N GLU A 108 -21.34 0.45 -3.54
CA GLU A 108 -20.97 -0.96 -3.70
C GLU A 108 -22.09 -1.89 -3.19
N ILE A 109 -22.67 -1.56 -2.03
CA ILE A 109 -23.79 -2.32 -1.45
C ILE A 109 -25.01 -2.28 -2.36
N ALA A 110 -25.37 -1.09 -2.89
CA ALA A 110 -26.50 -0.94 -3.81
C ALA A 110 -26.31 -1.72 -5.12
N ARG A 111 -25.06 -2.01 -5.51
CA ARG A 111 -24.73 -2.84 -6.68
C ARG A 111 -24.67 -4.34 -6.38
N ASP A 112 -24.89 -4.74 -5.13
CA ASP A 112 -24.78 -6.14 -4.67
C ASP A 112 -23.44 -6.78 -5.08
N VAL A 113 -22.35 -6.03 -4.89
CA VAL A 113 -21.02 -6.46 -5.30
C VAL A 113 -20.56 -7.64 -4.44
N ILE A 114 -20.12 -8.70 -5.11
CA ILE A 114 -19.44 -9.82 -4.48
C ILE A 114 -17.97 -9.45 -4.25
N PHE A 115 -17.59 -9.45 -2.99
CA PHE A 115 -16.22 -9.28 -2.55
C PHE A 115 -15.49 -10.63 -2.57
N ASP A 116 -14.53 -10.76 -3.48
CA ASP A 116 -13.58 -11.87 -3.55
C ASP A 116 -12.25 -11.42 -2.96
N PHE A 117 -11.89 -11.93 -1.78
CA PHE A 117 -10.73 -11.45 -1.04
C PHE A 117 -9.43 -11.54 -1.85
N LYS A 118 -9.20 -12.65 -2.56
CA LYS A 118 -7.95 -12.87 -3.31
C LYS A 118 -7.84 -11.92 -4.49
N ARG A 119 -8.95 -11.70 -5.19
CA ARG A 119 -8.99 -10.75 -6.29
C ARG A 119 -8.79 -9.32 -5.81
N GLU A 120 -9.49 -8.94 -4.74
CA GLU A 120 -9.49 -7.56 -4.24
C GLU A 120 -8.12 -7.18 -3.64
N ILE A 121 -7.45 -8.08 -2.89
CA ILE A 121 -6.13 -7.78 -2.33
C ILE A 121 -5.07 -7.58 -3.42
N VAL A 122 -5.11 -8.39 -4.49
CA VAL A 122 -4.19 -8.25 -5.64
C VAL A 122 -4.48 -6.96 -6.39
N THR A 123 -5.76 -6.66 -6.64
CA THR A 123 -6.17 -5.44 -7.35
C THR A 123 -5.73 -4.20 -6.59
N TYR A 124 -6.01 -4.14 -5.28
CA TYR A 124 -5.63 -3.04 -4.41
C TYR A 124 -4.11 -2.82 -4.37
N CYS A 125 -3.32 -3.87 -4.12
CA CYS A 125 -1.87 -3.78 -4.09
C CYS A 125 -1.29 -3.35 -5.44
N THR A 126 -1.84 -3.87 -6.54
CA THR A 126 -1.42 -3.49 -7.90
C THR A 126 -1.70 -2.01 -8.17
N GLN A 127 -2.86 -1.51 -7.75
CA GLN A 127 -3.23 -0.10 -7.90
C GLN A 127 -2.32 0.82 -7.08
N ASP A 128 -2.04 0.46 -5.82
CA ASP A 128 -1.14 1.22 -4.94
C ASP A 128 0.28 1.32 -5.54
N VAL A 129 0.84 0.20 -6.03
CA VAL A 129 2.16 0.19 -6.69
C VAL A 129 2.16 0.98 -7.98
N ASN A 130 1.09 0.90 -8.78
CA ASN A 130 0.99 1.66 -10.03
C ASN A 130 0.91 3.17 -9.80
N ILE A 131 0.16 3.62 -8.78
CA ILE A 131 0.10 5.02 -8.39
C ILE A 131 1.49 5.51 -8.00
N LEU A 132 2.19 4.76 -7.13
CA LEU A 132 3.54 5.12 -6.70
C LEU A 132 4.50 5.17 -7.89
N ARG A 133 4.49 4.15 -8.76
CA ARG A 133 5.33 4.09 -9.97
C ARG A 133 5.13 5.32 -10.85
N ARG A 134 3.88 5.70 -11.13
CA ARG A 134 3.58 6.86 -11.98
C ARG A 134 4.08 8.16 -11.35
N ALA A 135 3.91 8.32 -10.05
CA ALA A 135 4.44 9.48 -9.32
C ALA A 135 5.97 9.53 -9.36
N CYS A 136 6.66 8.39 -9.16
CA CYS A 136 8.12 8.32 -9.27
C CYS A 136 8.65 8.62 -10.67
N ILE A 137 7.87 8.36 -11.73
CA ILE A 137 8.23 8.73 -13.11
C ILE A 137 8.01 10.23 -13.37
N ALA A 138 7.04 10.84 -12.69
CA ALA A 138 6.67 12.24 -12.87
C ALA A 138 7.53 13.23 -12.05
N PHE A 139 8.20 12.75 -11.00
CA PHE A 139 9.16 13.51 -10.18
C PHE A 139 10.52 13.61 -10.88
#